data_AF-A0A257GU99-F1
#
_entry.id   AF-A0A257GU99-F1
#
_cell.length_a   1.000
_cell.length_b   1.000
_cell.length_c   1.000
_cell.angle_alpha   90.00
_cell.angle_beta   90.00
_cell.angle_gamma   90.00
#
_symmetry.space_group_name_H-M   'P 1'
#
loop_
_entity.id
_entity.type
_entity.pdbx_description
1 polymer ?
#
loop_
_entity_poly.entity_id
_entity_poly.type
_entity_poly.pdbx_seq_one_letter_code
_entity_poly.pdbx_strand_id
1 'polypeptide(L)'
;TFQLAFPADYHGQDVAGKTADFMVTLKKAEVANLPEVDGALAKGLGIAEATVEGLRADIRKNLEREVKYRLLNRNKQAVMDALVGKAELELPKSSVQSETDRMVEAARADLKQRGVKDADKAPIPDDIFRPQAERRVRLGLVVSELVRSNSLQAKPEQIKAHVDELAA
;
A
#
# COMPACT_ATOMS: atom_id res chain seq x y z
N THR A 1 34.84 -2.53 -22.85
CA THR A 1 33.98 -1.35 -22.70
C THR A 1 32.68 -1.61 -23.44
N PHE A 2 31.58 -0.97 -23.06
CA PHE A 2 30.33 -1.01 -23.84
C PHE A 2 29.64 0.35 -23.81
N GLN A 3 28.91 0.67 -24.86
CA GLN A 3 28.14 1.91 -24.96
C GLN A 3 26.77 1.76 -24.33
N LEU A 4 26.37 2.74 -23.54
CA LEU A 4 25.02 2.83 -22.99
C LEU A 4 24.49 4.25 -23.25
N ALA A 5 23.33 4.34 -23.90
CA ALA A 5 22.64 5.59 -24.08
C ALA A 5 21.74 5.86 -22.88
N PHE A 6 21.90 7.02 -22.25
CA PHE A 6 20.99 7.45 -21.20
C PHE A 6 19.68 7.94 -21.82
N PRO A 7 18.52 7.59 -21.22
CA PRO A 7 17.24 8.17 -21.59
C PRO A 7 17.27 9.72 -21.52
N ALA A 8 16.43 10.37 -22.33
CA ALA A 8 16.34 11.83 -22.34
C ALA A 8 15.78 12.40 -21.03
N ASP A 9 15.03 11.60 -20.27
CA ASP A 9 14.42 11.90 -18.98
C ASP A 9 15.25 11.39 -17.78
N TYR A 10 16.51 11.02 -18.01
CA TYR A 10 17.37 10.49 -16.94
C TYR A 10 17.62 11.53 -15.84
N HIS A 11 17.53 11.09 -14.57
CA HIS A 11 17.63 11.98 -13.40
C HIS A 11 18.94 12.78 -13.31
N GLY A 12 20.03 12.30 -13.93
CA GLY A 12 21.28 13.04 -14.07
C GLY A 12 21.26 13.92 -15.32
N GLN A 13 20.96 15.22 -15.16
CA GLN A 13 20.86 16.19 -16.27
C GLN A 13 22.14 16.26 -17.13
N ASP A 14 23.31 16.05 -16.53
CA ASP A 14 24.59 16.16 -17.23
C ASP A 14 24.83 15.05 -18.25
N VAL A 15 24.15 13.91 -18.09
CA VAL A 15 24.32 12.71 -18.93
C VAL A 15 23.04 12.32 -19.68
N ALA A 16 21.90 12.93 -19.36
CA ALA A 16 20.61 12.69 -20.03
C ALA A 16 20.71 12.86 -21.55
N GLY A 17 20.21 11.89 -22.31
CA GLY A 17 20.22 11.87 -23.77
C GLY A 17 21.59 11.67 -24.42
N LYS A 18 22.67 11.47 -23.64
CA LYS A 18 24.03 11.23 -24.16
C LYS A 18 24.35 9.74 -24.15
N THR A 19 25.24 9.33 -25.06
CA THR A 19 25.82 7.98 -25.07
C THR A 19 27.14 7.99 -24.31
N ALA A 20 27.27 7.12 -23.31
CA ALA A 20 28.49 6.99 -22.52
C ALA A 20 29.16 5.62 -22.75
N ASP A 21 30.49 5.62 -22.74
CA ASP A 21 31.31 4.40 -22.79
C ASP A 21 31.65 3.93 -21.38
N PHE A 22 31.15 2.75 -21.00
CA PHE A 22 31.42 2.13 -19.71
C PHE A 22 32.59 1.14 -19.81
N MET A 23 33.66 1.43 -19.09
CA MET A 23 34.73 0.47 -18.82
C MET A 23 34.44 -0.28 -17.52
N VAL A 24 33.86 -1.49 -17.64
CA VAL A 24 33.56 -2.34 -16.49
C VAL A 24 34.60 -3.44 -16.36
N THR A 25 35.22 -3.53 -15.19
CA THR A 25 36.07 -4.66 -14.81
C THR A 25 35.22 -5.64 -14.01
N LEU A 26 34.87 -6.78 -14.61
CA LEU A 26 34.13 -7.84 -13.94
C LEU A 26 35.04 -8.50 -12.89
N LYS A 27 34.72 -8.30 -11.60
CA LYS A 27 35.48 -8.89 -10.49
C LYS A 27 35.03 -10.31 -10.14
N LYS A 28 33.73 -10.56 -10.22
CA LYS A 28 33.09 -11.83 -9.86
C LYS A 28 31.78 -11.93 -10.62
N ALA A 29 31.48 -13.11 -11.14
CA ALA A 29 30.16 -13.46 -11.64
C ALA A 29 29.65 -14.62 -10.78
N GLU A 30 28.49 -14.44 -10.16
CA GLU A 30 27.85 -15.45 -9.33
C GLU A 30 26.48 -15.77 -9.93
N VAL A 31 26.12 -17.04 -9.86
CA VAL A 31 24.79 -17.52 -10.26
C VAL A 31 24.06 -17.91 -8.98
N ALA A 32 22.77 -17.56 -8.90
CA ALA A 32 21.93 -17.97 -7.78
C ALA A 32 21.85 -19.50 -7.74
N ASN A 33 22.41 -20.11 -6.70
CA ASN A 33 22.25 -21.53 -6.43
C ASN A 33 21.09 -21.73 -5.47
N LEU A 34 19.97 -22.24 -5.98
CA LEU A 34 18.79 -22.51 -5.16
C LEU A 34 19.09 -23.71 -4.23
N PRO A 35 18.86 -23.58 -2.91
CA PRO A 35 19.02 -24.71 -2.01
C PRO A 35 17.98 -25.78 -2.30
N GLU A 36 18.30 -27.03 -1.95
CA GLU A 36 17.30 -28.10 -1.96
C GLU A 36 16.20 -27.80 -0.94
N VAL A 37 14.95 -28.14 -1.29
CA VAL A 37 13.82 -27.94 -0.39
C VAL A 37 13.77 -29.10 0.59
N ASP A 38 14.52 -28.96 1.68
CA ASP A 38 14.70 -29.98 2.71
C ASP A 38 14.45 -29.43 4.13
N GLY A 39 14.68 -30.28 5.14
CA GLY A 39 14.54 -29.89 6.54
C GLY A 39 15.59 -28.85 7.00
N ALA A 40 16.76 -28.77 6.35
CA ALA A 40 17.78 -27.78 6.67
C ALA A 40 17.34 -26.38 6.23
N LEU A 41 16.71 -26.26 5.05
CA LEU A 41 16.06 -25.04 4.61
C LEU A 41 14.90 -24.64 5.53
N ALA A 42 14.03 -25.59 5.90
CA ALA A 42 12.91 -25.33 6.81
C ALA A 42 13.39 -24.80 8.18
N LYS A 43 14.46 -25.40 8.74
CA LYS A 43 15.09 -24.92 9.98
C LYS A 43 15.71 -23.53 9.81
N GLY A 44 16.37 -23.26 8.68
CA GLY A 44 16.96 -21.96 8.37
C GLY A 44 15.93 -20.83 8.28
N LEU A 45 14.68 -21.15 7.92
CA LEU A 45 13.56 -20.22 7.86
C LEU A 45 12.78 -20.08 9.17
N GLY A 46 13.21 -20.77 10.24
CA GLY A 46 12.56 -20.70 11.55
C GLY A 46 11.23 -21.44 11.67
N ILE A 47 10.98 -22.42 10.78
CA ILE A 47 9.77 -23.25 10.88
C ILE A 47 9.91 -24.17 12.09
N ALA A 48 8.92 -24.14 12.99
CA ALA A 48 8.90 -24.95 14.21
C ALA A 48 8.99 -26.45 13.92
N GLU A 49 8.32 -26.89 12.85
CA GLU A 49 8.48 -28.22 12.26
C GLU A 49 9.50 -28.14 11.14
N ALA A 50 10.75 -28.54 11.42
CA ALA A 50 11.86 -28.53 10.46
C ALA A 50 11.73 -29.61 9.36
N THR A 51 10.56 -29.65 8.71
CA THR A 51 10.20 -30.56 7.62
C THR A 51 9.68 -29.74 6.43
N VAL A 52 9.75 -30.35 5.23
CA VAL A 52 9.21 -29.74 4.01
C VAL A 52 7.69 -29.55 4.10
N GLU A 53 7.01 -30.46 4.78
CA GLU A 53 5.56 -30.39 5.00
C GLU A 53 5.21 -29.23 5.94
N GLY A 54 5.95 -29.05 7.04
CA GLY A 54 5.80 -27.92 7.95
C GLY A 54 6.03 -26.57 7.26
N LEU A 55 7.08 -26.49 6.42
CA LEU A 55 7.34 -25.30 5.60
C LEU A 55 6.19 -25.00 4.64
N ARG A 56 5.66 -26.01 3.94
CA ARG A 56 4.51 -25.83 3.03
C ARG A 56 3.24 -25.45 3.77
N ALA A 57 3.01 -26.00 4.96
CA ALA A 57 1.85 -25.69 5.78
C ALA A 57 1.88 -24.23 6.27
N ASP A 58 3.04 -23.75 6.74
CA ASP A 58 3.19 -22.36 7.18
C ASP A 58 3.03 -21.36 6.02
N ILE A 59 3.68 -21.62 4.88
CA ILE A 59 3.50 -20.81 3.66
C ILE A 59 2.04 -20.77 3.24
N ARG A 60 1.36 -21.93 3.24
CA ARG A 60 -0.07 -22.01 2.92
C ARG A 60 -0.90 -21.18 3.88
N LYS A 61 -0.69 -21.30 5.19
CA LYS A 61 -1.42 -20.52 6.21
C LYS A 61 -1.23 -19.02 6.01
N ASN A 62 0.01 -18.58 5.73
CA ASN A 62 0.32 -17.18 5.45
C ASN A 62 -0.39 -16.70 4.18
N LEU A 63 -0.36 -17.51 3.11
CA LEU A 63 -1.01 -17.18 1.85
C LEU A 63 -2.55 -17.15 1.98
N GLU A 64 -3.14 -18.10 2.69
CA GLU A 64 -4.59 -18.14 2.95
C GLU A 64 -5.04 -16.90 3.71
N ARG A 65 -4.27 -16.47 4.73
CA ARG A 65 -4.50 -15.22 5.46
C ARG A 65 -4.41 -14.01 4.54
N GLU A 66 -3.36 -13.94 3.71
CA GLU A 66 -3.18 -12.84 2.75
C GLU A 66 -4.33 -12.79 1.73
N VAL A 67 -4.70 -13.93 1.15
CA VAL A 67 -5.80 -14.05 0.17
C VAL A 67 -7.13 -13.67 0.81
N LYS A 68 -7.40 -14.11 2.04
CA LYS A 68 -8.61 -13.74 2.79
C LYS A 68 -8.72 -12.22 2.94
N TYR A 69 -7.66 -11.54 3.39
CA TYR A 69 -7.67 -10.08 3.53
C TYR A 69 -7.78 -9.38 2.18
N ARG A 70 -7.09 -9.89 1.15
CA ARG A 70 -7.14 -9.32 -0.20
C ARG A 70 -8.55 -9.41 -0.79
N LEU A 71 -9.22 -10.56 -0.64
CA LEU A 71 -10.58 -10.77 -1.09
C LEU A 71 -11.57 -9.89 -0.32
N LEU A 72 -11.43 -9.82 1.01
CA LEU A 72 -12.27 -8.97 1.85
C LEU A 72 -12.13 -7.49 1.49
N ASN A 73 -10.89 -7.01 1.29
CA ASN A 73 -10.64 -5.64 0.86
C ASN A 73 -11.19 -5.36 -0.53
N ARG A 74 -11.03 -6.29 -1.49
CA ARG A 74 -11.59 -6.15 -2.83
C ARG A 74 -13.11 -6.07 -2.80
N ASN A 75 -13.77 -6.95 -2.06
CA ASN A 75 -15.23 -6.95 -1.93
C ASN A 75 -15.71 -5.67 -1.24
N LYS A 76 -15.03 -5.25 -0.17
CA LYS A 76 -15.30 -3.99 0.51
C LYS A 76 -15.18 -2.81 -0.45
N GLN A 77 -14.10 -2.71 -1.21
CA GLN A 77 -13.92 -1.65 -2.21
C GLN A 77 -15.05 -1.66 -3.24
N ALA A 78 -15.39 -2.83 -3.81
CA ALA A 78 -16.46 -2.95 -4.79
C ALA A 78 -17.83 -2.49 -4.25
N VAL A 79 -18.15 -2.83 -3.00
CA VAL A 79 -19.37 -2.37 -2.33
C VAL A 79 -19.34 -0.85 -2.11
N MET A 80 -18.22 -0.31 -1.63
CA MET A 80 -18.08 1.13 -1.40
C MET A 80 -18.16 1.94 -2.72
N ASP A 81 -17.58 1.42 -3.81
CA ASP A 81 -17.68 2.02 -5.15
C ASP A 81 -19.13 2.00 -5.66
N ALA A 82 -19.84 0.88 -5.49
CA ALA A 82 -21.25 0.78 -5.87
C ALA A 82 -22.14 1.74 -5.05
N LEU A 83 -21.85 1.95 -3.76
CA LEU A 83 -22.55 2.91 -2.92
C LEU A 83 -22.31 4.35 -3.39
N VAL A 84 -21.05 4.72 -3.64
CA VAL A 84 -20.67 6.05 -4.14
C VAL A 84 -21.28 6.34 -5.50
N GLY A 85 -21.33 5.35 -6.39
CA GLY A 85 -21.90 5.50 -7.73
C GLY A 85 -23.42 5.69 -7.76
N LYS A 86 -24.14 5.25 -6.72
CA LYS A 86 -25.59 5.46 -6.58
C LYS A 86 -25.96 6.68 -5.75
N ALA A 87 -25.00 7.27 -5.05
CA ALA A 87 -25.22 8.35 -4.12
C ALA A 87 -24.99 9.71 -4.79
N GLU A 88 -26.03 10.25 -5.43
CA GLU A 88 -26.02 11.64 -5.90
C GLU A 88 -26.40 12.56 -4.74
N LEU A 89 -25.39 13.24 -4.18
CA LEU A 89 -25.57 14.18 -3.08
C LEU A 89 -24.61 15.35 -3.22
N GLU A 90 -25.10 16.55 -2.87
CA GLU A 90 -24.28 17.74 -2.77
C GLU A 90 -23.38 17.65 -1.55
N LEU A 91 -22.08 17.82 -1.75
CA LEU A 91 -21.09 17.70 -0.70
C LEU A 91 -20.86 19.06 -0.01
N PRO A 92 -20.87 19.13 1.33
CA PRO A 92 -20.50 20.34 2.04
C PRO A 92 -19.05 20.72 1.71
N LYS A 93 -18.84 21.93 1.18
CA LYS A 93 -17.51 22.43 0.80
C LYS A 93 -16.53 22.42 1.98
N SER A 94 -17.01 22.72 3.18
CA SER A 94 -16.21 22.68 4.40
C SER A 94 -15.69 21.27 4.70
N SER A 95 -16.53 20.25 4.58
CA SER A 95 -16.12 18.85 4.81
C SER A 95 -15.14 18.35 3.75
N VAL A 96 -15.33 18.73 2.48
CA VAL A 96 -14.38 18.41 1.41
C VAL A 96 -13.04 19.09 1.64
N GLN A 97 -13.03 20.36 2.03
CA GLN A 97 -11.79 21.08 2.34
C GLN A 97 -11.07 20.43 3.53
N SER A 98 -11.76 20.15 4.64
CA SER A 98 -11.13 19.50 5.81
C SER A 98 -10.52 18.14 5.48
N GLU A 99 -11.16 17.33 4.63
CA GLU A 99 -10.59 16.05 4.20
C GLU A 99 -9.41 16.25 3.23
N THR A 100 -9.46 17.27 2.37
CA THR A 100 -8.35 17.66 1.48
C THR A 100 -7.14 18.07 2.29
N ASP A 101 -7.31 18.97 3.27
CA ASP A 101 -6.25 19.43 4.16
C ASP A 101 -5.61 18.25 4.91
N ARG A 102 -6.43 17.31 5.41
CA ARG A 102 -5.95 16.09 6.06
C ARG A 102 -5.10 15.22 5.14
N MET A 103 -5.47 15.11 3.85
CA MET A 103 -4.68 14.37 2.87
C MET A 103 -3.35 15.06 2.55
N VAL A 104 -3.37 16.40 2.43
CA VAL A 104 -2.16 17.20 2.21
C VAL A 104 -1.19 17.02 3.38
N GLU A 105 -1.68 17.11 4.63
CA GLU A 105 -0.87 16.88 5.83
C GLU A 105 -0.28 15.46 5.87
N ALA A 106 -1.06 14.44 5.50
CA ALA A 106 -0.56 13.07 5.41
C ALA A 106 0.54 12.91 4.34
N ALA A 107 0.38 13.57 3.19
CA ALA A 107 1.39 13.59 2.14
C ALA A 107 2.68 14.30 2.60
N ARG A 108 2.57 15.41 3.33
CA ARG A 108 3.73 16.09 3.95
C ARG A 108 4.44 15.20 4.94
N ALA A 109 3.70 14.47 5.78
CA ALA A 109 4.27 13.53 6.75
C ALA A 109 5.08 12.41 6.06
N ASP A 110 4.56 11.84 4.96
CA ASP A 110 5.26 10.83 4.15
C ASP A 110 6.55 11.41 3.51
N LEU A 111 6.51 12.64 2.99
CA LEU A 111 7.69 13.32 2.46
C LEU A 111 8.77 13.55 3.53
N LYS A 112 8.37 13.93 4.76
CA LYS A 112 9.29 14.06 5.91
C LYS A 112 9.93 12.73 6.25
N GLN A 113 9.15 11.65 6.28
CA GLN A 113 9.64 10.31 6.58
C GLN A 113 10.66 9.81 5.54
N ARG A 114 10.51 10.23 4.28
CA ARG A 114 11.46 9.96 3.19
C ARG A 114 12.70 10.85 3.18
N GLY A 115 12.82 11.79 4.13
CA GLY A 115 13.99 12.66 4.28
C GLY A 115 14.04 13.84 3.30
N VAL A 116 12.90 14.22 2.69
CA VAL A 116 12.83 15.37 1.79
C VAL A 116 12.95 16.67 2.59
N LYS A 117 13.98 17.47 2.28
CA LYS A 117 14.17 18.81 2.87
C LYS A 117 13.04 19.74 2.39
N ASP A 118 12.55 20.59 3.29
CA ASP A 118 11.44 21.52 3.04
C ASP A 118 10.10 20.87 2.63
N ALA A 119 9.80 19.65 3.10
CA ALA A 119 8.49 18.99 2.91
C ALA A 119 7.29 19.87 3.35
N ASP A 120 7.48 20.77 4.33
CA ASP A 120 6.47 21.74 4.77
C ASP A 120 6.19 22.86 3.74
N LYS A 121 7.14 23.14 2.84
CA LYS A 121 7.02 24.17 1.80
C LYS A 121 6.79 23.58 0.41
N ALA A 122 6.78 22.25 0.29
CA ALA A 122 6.46 21.59 -0.96
C ALA A 122 5.07 22.08 -1.42
N PRO A 123 4.94 22.64 -2.65
CA PRO A 123 3.65 22.98 -3.20
C PRO A 123 2.94 21.66 -3.49
N ILE A 124 1.94 21.35 -2.68
CA ILE A 124 1.07 20.20 -2.85
C ILE A 124 -0.27 20.76 -3.30
N PRO A 125 -0.61 20.68 -4.60
CA PRO A 125 -1.87 21.22 -5.08
C PRO A 125 -3.05 20.44 -4.51
N ASP A 126 -3.98 21.16 -3.86
CA ASP A 126 -5.23 20.62 -3.32
C ASP A 126 -6.04 19.88 -4.39
N ASP A 127 -6.01 20.35 -5.63
CA ASP A 127 -6.72 19.78 -6.78
C ASP A 127 -6.36 18.31 -7.04
N ILE A 128 -5.16 17.86 -6.63
CA ILE A 128 -4.76 16.45 -6.74
C ILE A 128 -5.58 15.58 -5.79
N PHE A 129 -5.89 16.09 -4.60
CA PHE A 129 -6.59 15.36 -3.55
C PHE A 129 -8.10 15.58 -3.59
N ARG A 130 -8.56 16.67 -4.21
CA ARG A 130 -9.97 17.06 -4.22
C ARG A 130 -10.92 15.96 -4.70
N PRO A 131 -10.67 15.23 -5.81
CA PRO A 131 -11.55 14.13 -6.23
C PRO A 131 -11.58 12.99 -5.20
N GLN A 132 -10.44 12.71 -4.54
CA GLN A 132 -10.34 11.68 -3.52
C GLN A 132 -11.06 12.11 -2.23
N ALA A 133 -10.94 13.38 -1.84
CA ALA A 133 -11.59 13.96 -0.68
C ALA A 133 -13.11 13.97 -0.85
N GLU A 134 -13.61 14.38 -2.02
CA GLU A 134 -15.03 14.31 -2.36
C GLU A 134 -15.57 12.87 -2.27
N ARG A 135 -14.84 11.90 -2.81
CA ARG A 135 -15.22 10.49 -2.72
C ARG A 135 -15.27 10.00 -1.27
N ARG A 136 -14.32 10.39 -0.42
CA ARG A 136 -14.30 10.00 1.00
C ARG A 136 -15.43 10.64 1.80
N VAL A 137 -15.69 11.93 1.61
CA VAL A 137 -16.78 12.63 2.28
C VAL A 137 -18.12 12.03 1.87
N ARG A 138 -18.33 11.79 0.56
CA ARG A 138 -19.54 11.12 0.06
C ARG A 138 -19.75 9.77 0.71
N LEU A 139 -18.72 8.93 0.71
CA LEU A 139 -18.80 7.60 1.30
C LEU A 139 -19.08 7.67 2.81
N GLY A 140 -18.42 8.59 3.52
CA GLY A 140 -18.61 8.81 4.95
C GLY A 140 -20.06 9.17 5.29
N LEU A 141 -20.68 10.07 4.53
CA LEU A 141 -22.09 10.44 4.70
C LEU A 141 -23.04 9.26 4.43
N VAL A 142 -22.85 8.54 3.31
CA VAL A 142 -23.70 7.40 2.93
C VAL A 142 -23.61 6.28 3.95
N VAL A 143 -22.39 5.92 4.37
CA VAL A 143 -22.16 4.86 5.36
C VAL A 143 -22.72 5.29 6.72
N SER A 144 -22.54 6.54 7.13
CA SER A 144 -23.09 7.03 8.41
C SER A 144 -24.62 7.00 8.42
N GLU A 145 -25.26 7.38 7.31
CA GLU A 145 -26.72 7.27 7.17
C GLU A 145 -27.17 5.82 7.23
N LEU A 146 -26.46 4.90 6.55
CA LEU A 146 -26.77 3.47 6.58
C LEU A 146 -26.64 2.87 7.98
N VAL A 147 -25.59 3.26 8.71
CA VAL A 147 -25.37 2.88 10.12
C VAL A 147 -26.52 3.37 10.99
N ARG A 148 -26.93 4.64 10.81
CA ARG A 148 -28.05 5.23 11.55
C ARG A 148 -29.38 4.56 11.22
N SER A 149 -29.68 4.35 9.93
CA SER A 149 -30.95 3.79 9.46
C SER A 149 -31.16 2.34 9.87
N ASN A 150 -30.07 1.58 10.03
CA ASN A 150 -30.10 0.17 10.44
C ASN A 150 -29.72 -0.04 11.91
N SER A 151 -29.54 1.04 12.69
CA SER A 151 -29.14 0.99 14.10
C SER A 151 -27.95 0.07 14.36
N LEU A 152 -26.95 0.10 13.46
CA LEU A 152 -25.79 -0.77 13.56
C LEU A 152 -24.90 -0.31 14.72
N GLN A 153 -24.63 -1.23 15.64
CA GLN A 153 -23.74 -0.99 16.77
C GLN A 153 -22.62 -2.03 16.79
N ALA A 154 -21.40 -1.56 17.03
CA ALA A 154 -20.27 -2.45 17.23
C ALA A 154 -20.48 -3.21 18.54
N LYS A 155 -20.56 -4.54 18.46
CA LYS A 155 -20.67 -5.38 19.66
C LYS A 155 -19.31 -5.48 20.35
N PRO A 156 -19.23 -5.49 21.69
CA PRO A 156 -17.96 -5.63 22.41
C PRO A 156 -17.15 -6.85 21.96
N GLU A 157 -17.81 -7.95 21.63
CA GLU A 157 -17.18 -9.20 21.17
C GLU A 157 -16.51 -9.01 19.81
N GLN A 158 -17.09 -8.21 18.91
CA GLN A 158 -16.52 -7.92 17.60
C GLN A 158 -15.30 -7.02 17.71
N ILE A 159 -15.33 -6.04 18.62
CA ILE A 159 -14.20 -5.17 18.92
C ILE A 159 -13.04 -6.00 19.47
N LYS A 160 -13.33 -6.86 20.46
CA LYS A 160 -12.33 -7.75 21.06
C LYS A 160 -11.71 -8.69 20.03
N ALA A 161 -12.54 -9.36 19.23
CA ALA A 161 -12.06 -10.25 18.17
C ALA A 161 -11.17 -9.52 17.15
N HIS A 162 -11.51 -8.27 16.81
CA HIS A 162 -10.69 -7.48 15.87
C HIS A 162 -9.34 -7.06 16.49
N VAL A 163 -9.32 -6.72 17.78
CA VAL A 163 -8.07 -6.43 18.50
C VAL A 163 -7.18 -7.67 18.59
N ASP A 164 -7.77 -8.82 18.94
CA ASP A 164 -7.04 -10.10 19.01
C ASP A 164 -6.47 -10.50 17.63
N GLU A 165 -7.21 -10.24 16.54
CA GLU A 165 -6.75 -10.48 15.16
C GLU A 165 -5.60 -9.55 14.74
N LEU A 166 -5.57 -8.30 15.21
CA LEU A 166 -4.48 -7.35 14.92
C LEU A 166 -3.23 -7.58 15.77
N ALA A 167 -3.37 -8.21 16.94
CA ALA A 167 -2.26 -8.51 17.85
C ALA A 167 -1.52 -9.82 17.50
N ALA A 168 -2.11 -10.67 16.64
CA ALA A 168 -1.61 -11.99 16.26
C ALA A 168 -0.85 -12.00 14.91
#